data_AF-A0A1B2EYN8-F1
#
_entry.id   AF-A0A1B2EYN8-F1
#
_cell.length_a   1.000
_cell.length_b   1.000
_cell.length_c   1.000
_cell.angle_alpha   90.00
_cell.angle_beta   90.00
_cell.angle_gamma   90.00
#
_symmetry.space_group_name_H-M   'P 1'
#
loop_
_entity.id
_entity.type
_entity.pdbx_description
1 polymer ?
#
loop_
_entity_poly.entity_id
_entity_poly.type
_entity_poly.pdbx_seq_one_letter_code
_entity_poly.pdbx_strand_id
1 'polypeptide(L)'
;MMIHVFGLFALTGRRFAPRLRNLKDRKLHTFEKPETYPALQEHIGVPINTSLIMEYWDDLLHLAASIQTRTVAPSTILKRLAAARNPSQLARALRELGRLERTLFMIEWYCDPALRRRCQAGLNKGEAAHKLKRRLLP
;
A
#
# COMPACT_ATOMS: atom_id res chain seq x y z
N MET A 1 1.31 8.48 -1.84
CA MET A 1 2.33 7.91 -0.93
C MET A 1 1.95 6.52 -0.40
N MET A 2 0.84 6.35 0.34
CA MET A 2 0.47 5.05 0.98
C MET A 2 0.38 3.85 0.02
N ILE A 3 -0.12 4.03 -1.21
CA ILE A 3 -0.29 2.92 -2.17
C ILE A 3 1.06 2.28 -2.55
N HIS A 4 2.09 3.10 -2.80
CA HIS A 4 3.42 2.56 -3.14
C HIS A 4 4.04 1.77 -1.99
N VAL A 5 3.70 2.09 -0.74
CA VAL A 5 4.15 1.32 0.44
C VAL A 5 3.53 -0.08 0.43
N PHE A 6 2.24 -0.22 0.11
CA PHE A 6 1.61 -1.53 -0.07
C PHE A 6 2.33 -2.36 -1.13
N GLY A 7 2.57 -1.76 -2.32
CA GLY A 7 3.26 -2.45 -3.41
C GLY A 7 4.67 -2.90 -3.03
N LEU A 8 5.43 -2.04 -2.34
CA LEU A 8 6.81 -2.36 -1.94
C LEU A 8 6.89 -3.48 -0.89
N PHE A 9 5.96 -3.49 0.07
CA PHE A 9 5.89 -4.54 1.07
C PHE A 9 5.56 -5.88 0.41
N ALA A 10 4.56 -5.92 -0.47
CA ALA A 10 4.20 -7.13 -1.18
C ALA A 10 5.36 -7.69 -2.02
N LEU A 11 6.05 -6.84 -2.78
CA LEU A 11 7.25 -7.23 -3.54
C LEU A 11 8.36 -7.84 -2.69
N THR A 12 8.45 -7.46 -1.40
CA THR A 12 9.48 -7.96 -0.49
C THR A 12 8.99 -9.08 0.41
N GLY A 13 7.82 -9.68 0.10
CA GLY A 13 7.23 -10.77 0.87
C GLY A 13 6.77 -10.36 2.27
N ARG A 14 6.54 -9.06 2.49
CA ARG A 14 6.10 -8.50 3.77
C ARG A 14 4.70 -7.95 3.63
N ARG A 15 4.01 -7.85 4.76
CA ARG A 15 2.66 -7.28 4.81
C ARG A 15 2.66 -5.89 5.42
N PHE A 16 2.11 -4.92 4.71
CA PHE A 16 1.82 -3.61 5.27
C PHE A 16 0.41 -3.59 5.87
N ALA A 17 0.29 -3.32 7.18
CA ALA A 17 -0.97 -3.39 7.90
C ALA A 17 -1.30 -2.08 8.64
N PRO A 18 -1.60 -0.99 7.92
CA PRO A 18 -1.89 0.31 8.54
C PRO A 18 -3.25 0.29 9.24
N ARG A 19 -3.40 1.12 10.27
CA ARG A 19 -4.72 1.42 10.82
C ARG A 19 -5.54 2.22 9.79
N LEU A 20 -6.73 1.73 9.47
CA LEU A 20 -7.70 2.43 8.64
C LEU A 20 -8.67 3.20 9.56
N ARG A 21 -8.59 4.54 9.58
CA ARG A 21 -9.43 5.39 10.44
C ARG A 21 -10.79 5.73 9.80
N ASN A 22 -10.80 6.05 8.50
CA ASN A 22 -12.00 6.32 7.71
C ASN A 22 -11.97 5.50 6.41
N LEU A 23 -13.03 4.71 6.18
CA LEU A 23 -13.18 3.87 4.98
C LEU A 23 -14.11 4.47 3.92
N LYS A 24 -14.99 5.42 4.28
CA LYS A 24 -15.94 6.05 3.33
C LYS A 24 -15.24 6.69 2.13
N ASP A 25 -14.03 7.21 2.32
CA ASP A 25 -13.25 7.86 1.26
C ASP A 25 -12.34 6.88 0.49
N ARG A 26 -12.40 5.57 0.78
CA ARG A 26 -11.47 4.58 0.23
C ARG A 26 -12.20 3.63 -0.71
N LYS A 27 -11.94 3.79 -2.00
CA LYS A 27 -12.44 2.88 -3.03
C LYS A 27 -11.63 1.57 -3.08
N LEU A 28 -12.32 0.44 -3.32
CA LEU A 28 -11.73 -0.84 -3.71
C LEU A 28 -11.34 -0.79 -5.19
N HIS A 29 -10.37 -1.60 -5.60
CA HIS A 29 -9.97 -1.71 -7.00
C HIS A 29 -10.12 -3.15 -7.47
N THR A 30 -10.83 -3.31 -8.57
CA THR A 30 -11.19 -4.60 -9.16
C THR A 30 -10.42 -4.82 -10.46
N PHE A 31 -10.45 -6.05 -10.98
CA PHE A 31 -9.96 -6.36 -12.32
C PHE A 31 -10.96 -5.95 -13.40
N GLU A 32 -12.25 -6.14 -13.11
CA GLU A 32 -13.35 -5.79 -14.01
C GLU A 32 -13.83 -4.36 -13.76
N LYS A 33 -14.67 -3.86 -14.68
CA LYS A 33 -15.27 -2.53 -14.55
C LYS A 33 -16.29 -2.48 -13.39
N PRO A 34 -16.47 -1.31 -12.73
CA PRO A 34 -17.39 -1.17 -11.59
C PRO A 34 -18.82 -1.65 -11.85
N GLU A 35 -19.30 -1.52 -13.09
CA GLU A 35 -20.66 -1.90 -13.51
C GLU A 35 -20.92 -3.41 -13.40
N THR A 36 -19.85 -4.22 -13.36
CA THR A 36 -19.92 -5.67 -13.12
C THR A 36 -20.39 -5.98 -11.69
N TYR A 37 -20.28 -5.01 -10.77
CA TYR A 37 -20.67 -5.14 -9.36
C TYR A 37 -21.67 -4.05 -8.97
N PRO A 38 -22.93 -4.08 -9.44
CA PRO A 38 -23.90 -3.00 -9.22
C PRO A 38 -24.06 -2.61 -7.74
N ALA A 39 -24.10 -3.59 -6.83
CA ALA A 39 -24.25 -3.36 -5.39
C ALA A 39 -23.03 -2.69 -4.73
N LEU A 40 -21.85 -2.74 -5.36
CA LEU A 40 -20.59 -2.20 -4.83
C LEU A 40 -20.03 -1.07 -5.68
N GLN A 41 -20.73 -0.65 -6.73
CA GLN A 41 -20.25 0.32 -7.71
C GLN A 41 -19.78 1.63 -7.05
N GLU A 42 -20.53 2.13 -6.06
CA GLU A 42 -20.17 3.31 -5.29
C GLU A 42 -18.94 3.12 -4.37
N HIS A 43 -18.49 1.90 -4.16
CA HIS A 43 -17.30 1.57 -3.37
C HIS A 43 -16.12 1.15 -4.24
N ILE A 44 -16.31 0.98 -5.55
CA ILE A 44 -15.26 0.58 -6.49
C ILE A 44 -14.71 1.83 -7.21
N GLY A 45 -13.39 1.87 -7.35
CA GLY A 45 -12.68 2.91 -8.08
C GLY A 45 -12.37 2.47 -9.49
N VAL A 46 -11.33 3.06 -10.08
CA VAL A 46 -10.84 2.60 -11.39
C VAL A 46 -10.41 1.13 -11.28
N PRO A 47 -10.54 0.32 -12.35
CA PRO A 47 -9.95 -1.00 -12.42
C PRO A 47 -8.41 -0.97 -12.28
N ILE A 48 -7.84 -2.12 -11.92
CA ILE A 48 -6.39 -2.34 -11.87
C ILE A 48 -5.90 -2.56 -13.30
N ASN A 49 -4.86 -1.82 -13.71
CA ASN A 49 -4.20 -2.08 -14.99
C ASN A 49 -3.21 -3.25 -14.82
N THR A 50 -3.70 -4.47 -14.98
CA THR A 50 -2.89 -5.70 -14.85
C THR A 50 -1.84 -5.82 -15.94
N SER A 51 -2.15 -5.38 -17.17
CA SER A 51 -1.18 -5.38 -18.28
C SER A 51 0.07 -4.56 -17.94
N LEU A 52 -0.10 -3.41 -17.29
CA LEU A 52 1.03 -2.58 -16.86
C LEU A 52 1.88 -3.24 -15.76
N ILE A 53 1.25 -4.01 -14.85
CA ILE A 53 1.98 -4.78 -13.84
C ILE A 53 2.82 -5.85 -14.53
N MET A 54 2.23 -6.57 -15.48
CA MET A 54 2.91 -7.65 -16.22
C MET A 54 4.04 -7.11 -17.10
N GLU A 55 3.82 -5.99 -17.79
CA GLU A 55 4.82 -5.34 -18.66
C GLU A 55 6.09 -4.96 -17.90
N TYR A 56 5.96 -4.49 -16.64
CA TYR A 56 7.08 -4.07 -15.80
C TYR A 56 7.39 -5.07 -14.67
N TRP A 57 6.97 -6.33 -14.80
CA TRP A 57 7.11 -7.31 -13.72
C TRP A 57 8.57 -7.55 -13.33
N ASP A 58 9.44 -7.75 -14.31
CA ASP A 58 10.87 -7.99 -14.07
C ASP A 58 11.55 -6.78 -13.42
N ASP A 59 11.19 -5.56 -13.81
CA ASP A 59 11.70 -4.34 -13.18
C ASP A 59 11.23 -4.20 -11.72
N LEU A 60 9.99 -4.61 -11.42
CA LEU A 60 9.48 -4.65 -10.05
C LEU A 60 10.24 -5.68 -9.21
N LEU A 61 10.57 -6.84 -9.77
CA LEU A 61 11.39 -7.86 -9.11
C LEU A 61 12.82 -7.38 -8.88
N HIS A 62 13.45 -6.72 -9.86
CA HIS A 62 14.77 -6.11 -9.71
C HIS A 62 14.78 -5.03 -8.61
N LEU A 63 13.72 -4.22 -8.53
CA LEU A 63 13.53 -3.24 -7.46
C LEU A 63 13.46 -3.93 -6.09
N ALA A 64 12.71 -5.03 -6.00
CA ALA A 64 12.58 -5.82 -4.77
C ALA A 64 13.93 -6.43 -4.34
N ALA A 65 14.66 -7.02 -5.28
CA ALA A 65 15.99 -7.58 -5.04
C ALA A 65 16.96 -6.51 -4.52
N SER A 66 17.01 -5.34 -5.18
CA SER A 66 17.86 -4.20 -4.78
C SER A 66 17.61 -3.72 -3.35
N ILE A 67 16.36 -3.83 -2.89
CA ILE A 67 15.98 -3.51 -1.51
C ILE A 67 16.47 -4.60 -0.54
N GLN A 68 16.25 -5.87 -0.90
CA GLN A 68 16.60 -7.01 -0.06
C GLN A 68 18.12 -7.14 0.11
N THR A 69 18.89 -6.87 -0.94
CA THR A 69 20.36 -6.85 -0.91
C THR A 69 20.93 -5.59 -0.25
N ARG A 70 20.08 -4.69 0.27
CA ARG A 70 20.44 -3.40 0.88
C ARG A 70 21.20 -2.44 -0.04
N THR A 71 21.15 -2.66 -1.35
CA THR A 71 21.74 -1.76 -2.34
C THR A 71 21.01 -0.41 -2.36
N VAL A 72 19.70 -0.41 -2.10
CA VAL A 72 18.90 0.82 -1.99
C VAL A 72 17.99 0.76 -0.78
N ALA A 73 18.00 1.81 0.04
CA ALA A 73 17.06 1.92 1.15
C ALA A 73 15.61 2.13 0.66
N PRO A 74 14.61 1.39 1.20
CA PRO A 74 13.19 1.57 0.85
C PRO A 74 12.70 3.02 0.97
N SER A 75 13.18 3.73 2.00
CA SER A 75 12.83 5.13 2.25
C SER A 75 13.28 6.06 1.13
N THR A 76 14.41 5.78 0.48
CA THR A 76 14.90 6.55 -0.67
C THR A 76 13.98 6.38 -1.87
N ILE A 77 13.56 5.16 -2.16
CA ILE A 77 12.62 4.87 -3.26
C ILE A 77 11.28 5.57 -3.00
N LEU A 78 10.73 5.43 -1.79
CA LEU A 78 9.46 6.05 -1.43
C LEU A 78 9.52 7.59 -1.51
N LYS A 79 10.62 8.21 -1.05
CA LYS A 79 10.84 9.66 -1.19
C LYS A 79 10.86 10.08 -2.66
N ARG A 80 11.58 9.36 -3.52
CA ARG A 80 11.64 9.62 -4.96
C ARG A 80 10.26 9.52 -5.61
N LEU A 81 9.51 8.46 -5.31
CA LEU A 81 8.15 8.25 -5.82
C LEU A 81 7.17 9.33 -5.35
N ALA A 82 7.35 9.85 -4.14
CA ALA A 82 6.51 10.90 -3.58
C ALA A 82 6.80 12.29 -4.16
N ALA A 83 8.07 12.57 -4.51
CA ALA A 83 8.50 13.86 -5.05
C ALA A 83 8.31 13.97 -6.59
N ALA A 84 8.11 12.85 -7.29
CA ALA A 84 8.01 12.83 -8.74
C ALA A 84 6.74 13.54 -9.25
N ARG A 85 6.92 14.61 -10.03
CA ARG A 85 5.83 15.30 -10.75
C ARG A 85 5.25 14.44 -11.88
N ASN A 86 6.10 13.72 -12.59
CA ASN A 86 5.70 12.75 -13.61
C ASN A 86 6.23 11.36 -13.22
N PRO A 87 5.37 10.45 -12.72
CA PRO A 87 5.81 9.12 -12.32
C PRO A 87 6.20 8.30 -13.54
N SER A 88 7.37 7.64 -13.47
CA SER A 88 7.82 6.67 -14.48
C SER A 88 6.83 5.50 -14.63
N GLN A 89 6.95 4.74 -15.71
CA GLN A 89 6.11 3.56 -15.93
C GLN A 89 6.28 2.53 -14.81
N LEU A 90 7.51 2.25 -14.36
CA LEU A 90 7.77 1.42 -13.18
C LEU A 90 7.07 1.94 -11.90
N ALA A 91 7.07 3.27 -11.68
CA ALA A 91 6.37 3.87 -10.54
C ALA A 91 4.85 3.68 -10.64
N ARG A 92 4.30 3.73 -11.86
CA ARG A 92 2.87 3.48 -12.13
C ARG A 92 2.55 1.99 -11.95
N ALA A 93 3.37 1.07 -12.45
CA ALA A 93 3.22 -0.37 -12.22
C ALA A 93 3.23 -0.72 -10.72
N LEU A 94 4.18 -0.15 -9.96
CA LEU A 94 4.21 -0.31 -8.50
C LEU A 94 2.95 0.25 -7.81
N ARG A 95 2.35 1.31 -8.38
CA ARG A 95 1.08 1.85 -7.89
C ARG A 95 -0.07 0.89 -8.12
N GLU A 96 -0.16 0.28 -9.30
CA GLU A 96 -1.19 -0.71 -9.64
C GLU A 96 -1.08 -1.94 -8.73
N LEU A 97 0.13 -2.46 -8.53
CA LEU A 97 0.37 -3.53 -7.55
C LEU A 97 -0.04 -3.11 -6.14
N GLY A 98 0.31 -1.90 -5.72
CA GLY A 98 -0.10 -1.36 -4.43
C GLY A 98 -1.61 -1.19 -4.27
N ARG A 99 -2.36 -0.97 -5.36
CA ARG A 99 -3.83 -0.86 -5.35
C ARG A 99 -4.47 -2.23 -5.15
N LEU A 100 -3.90 -3.28 -5.75
CA LEU A 100 -4.29 -4.67 -5.55
C LEU A 100 -4.12 -5.05 -4.07
N GLU A 101 -2.92 -4.89 -3.54
CA GLU A 101 -2.56 -5.24 -2.17
C GLU A 101 -3.36 -4.47 -1.13
N ARG A 102 -3.59 -3.18 -1.39
CA ARG A 102 -4.44 -2.36 -0.53
C ARG A 102 -5.89 -2.86 -0.53
N THR A 103 -6.40 -3.27 -1.69
CA THR A 103 -7.78 -3.79 -1.82
C THR A 103 -7.92 -5.10 -1.07
N LEU A 104 -6.98 -6.03 -1.22
CA LEU A 104 -6.94 -7.28 -0.45
C LEU A 104 -6.88 -7.01 1.06
N PHE A 105 -5.98 -6.11 1.49
CA PHE A 105 -5.90 -5.72 2.91
C PHE A 105 -7.21 -5.11 3.42
N MET A 106 -7.89 -4.28 2.63
CA MET A 106 -9.17 -3.70 3.01
C MET A 106 -10.25 -4.77 3.19
N ILE A 107 -10.36 -5.72 2.26
CA ILE A 107 -11.32 -6.83 2.34
C ILE A 107 -11.04 -7.65 3.62
N GLU A 108 -9.80 -8.05 3.85
CA GLU A 108 -9.43 -8.75 5.08
C GLU A 108 -9.74 -7.93 6.34
N TRP A 109 -9.46 -6.63 6.32
CA TRP A 109 -9.76 -5.74 7.43
C TRP A 109 -11.27 -5.66 7.71
N TYR A 110 -12.14 -5.75 6.69
CA TYR A 110 -13.59 -5.86 6.87
C TYR A 110 -13.99 -7.20 7.50
N CYS A 111 -13.41 -8.30 7.03
CA CYS A 111 -13.81 -9.64 7.44
C CYS A 111 -13.21 -10.11 8.78
N ASP A 112 -12.04 -9.59 9.20
CA ASP A 112 -11.33 -10.05 10.40
C ASP A 112 -11.28 -8.98 11.53
N PRO A 113 -12.14 -9.09 12.56
CA PRO A 113 -12.07 -8.25 13.75
C PRO A 113 -10.74 -8.33 14.51
N ALA A 114 -10.05 -9.48 14.49
CA ALA A 114 -8.76 -9.65 15.16
C ALA A 114 -7.67 -8.83 14.45
N LEU A 115 -7.66 -8.79 13.11
CA LEU A 115 -6.80 -7.90 12.33
C LEU A 115 -7.02 -6.44 12.71
N ARG A 116 -8.29 -6.00 12.81
CA ARG A 116 -8.61 -4.63 13.25
C ARG A 116 -8.03 -4.31 14.62
N ARG A 117 -8.20 -5.21 15.59
CA ARG A 117 -7.64 -5.07 16.94
C ARG A 117 -6.11 -4.99 16.93
N ARG A 118 -5.42 -5.84 16.16
CA ARG A 118 -3.96 -5.83 16.04
C ARG A 118 -3.45 -4.51 15.44
N CYS A 119 -4.07 -4.04 14.36
CA CYS A 119 -3.73 -2.74 13.74
C CYS A 119 -3.94 -1.56 14.70
N GLN A 120 -5.00 -1.61 15.53
CA GLN A 120 -5.26 -0.61 16.56
C GLN A 120 -4.18 -0.62 17.66
N ALA A 121 -3.79 -1.81 18.14
CA ALA A 121 -2.77 -1.98 19.16
C ALA A 121 -1.36 -1.55 18.70
N GLY A 122 -1.02 -1.79 17.42
CA GLY A 122 0.23 -1.31 16.82
C GLY A 122 0.37 0.21 16.87
N LEU A 123 -0.74 0.94 16.71
CA LEU A 123 -0.75 2.40 16.80
C LEU A 123 -0.43 2.91 18.21
N ASN A 124 -1.01 2.26 19.23
CA ASN A 124 -0.77 2.62 20.64
C ASN A 124 0.73 2.55 20.99
N LYS A 125 1.48 1.61 20.39
CA LYS A 125 2.94 1.51 20.58
C LYS A 125 3.69 2.68 19.94
N GLY A 126 3.32 3.08 18.72
CA GLY A 126 3.92 4.23 18.04
C GLY A 126 3.60 5.55 18.73
N GLU A 127 2.36 5.76 19.16
CA GLU A 127 1.95 6.92 19.93
C GLU A 127 2.64 6.99 21.29
N ALA A 128 2.78 5.86 21.99
CA ALA A 128 3.55 5.78 23.24
C ALA A 128 5.02 6.13 23.03
N ALA A 129 5.65 5.62 21.97
CA ALA A 129 7.04 5.96 21.62
C ALA A 129 7.20 7.46 21.28
N HIS A 130 6.27 8.06 20.53
CA HIS A 130 6.28 9.49 20.22
C HIS A 130 5.96 10.37 21.44
N LYS A 131 5.11 9.91 22.36
CA LYS A 131 4.79 10.60 23.62
C LYS A 131 5.98 10.54 24.58
N LEU A 132 6.67 9.41 24.64
CA LEU A 132 7.92 9.24 25.38
C LEU A 132 9.03 10.14 24.82
N LYS A 133 9.21 10.16 23.49
CA LYS A 133 10.21 11.00 22.83
C LYS A 133 9.97 12.50 23.06
N ARG A 134 8.71 12.95 23.10
CA ARG A 134 8.33 14.33 23.48
C ARG A 134 8.55 14.68 24.95
N ARG A 135 8.60 13.67 25.82
CA ARG A 135 8.80 13.86 27.27
C ARG A 135 10.27 13.78 27.67
N LEU A 136 11.12 13.20 26.81
CA LEU A 136 12.56 13.01 27.04
C LEU A 136 13.44 13.98 26.23
N LEU A 137 12.89 14.68 25.23
CA LEU A 137 13.58 15.74 24.50
C LEU A 137 12.85 17.07 24.80
N PRO A 138 13.54 18.07 25.39
CA PRO A 138 12.97 19.39 25.66
C PRO A 138 12.61 20.16 24.39
#